data_AF-A0A7V9FIX3-F1
#
_entry.id   AF-A0A7V9FIX3-F1
#
_cell.length_a   1.000
_cell.length_b   1.000
_cell.length_c   1.000
_cell.angle_alpha   90.00
_cell.angle_beta   90.00
_cell.angle_gamma   90.00
#
_symmetry.space_group_name_H-M   'P 1'
#
loop_
_entity.id
_entity.type
_entity.pdbx_description
1 polymer ?
#
loop_
_entity_poly.entity_id
_entity_poly.type
_entity_poly.pdbx_seq_one_letter_code
_entity_poly.pdbx_strand_id
1 'polypeptide(L)'
;MAKGRQLKGRIRSVQNTRKITRTMELVSTSKLKRAQDRVIAARPYAEALREVLGDLVTPELAERFPLLRSPAPPARGGPRRAAVVLLTSNRGLAGAFNSNLIKEARR
;
A
#
# COMPACT_ATOMS: atom_id res chain seq x y z
N MET A 1 41.24 25.90 18.59
CA MET A 1 39.83 26.39 18.67
C MET A 1 38.86 25.79 17.62
N ALA A 2 39.32 25.11 16.55
CA ALA A 2 38.46 24.61 15.47
C ALA A 2 37.55 23.41 15.83
N LYS A 3 38.04 22.44 16.63
CA LYS A 3 37.29 21.20 16.95
C LYS A 3 36.01 21.43 17.76
N GLY A 4 36.04 22.32 18.75
CA GLY A 4 34.87 22.62 19.60
C GLY A 4 33.73 23.32 18.87
N ARG A 5 34.05 24.23 17.94
CA ARG A 5 33.04 24.91 17.11
C ARG A 5 32.36 23.94 16.14
N GLN A 6 33.14 23.02 15.56
CA GLN A 6 32.62 21.99 14.66
C GLN A 6 31.69 21.00 15.39
N LEU A 7 32.05 20.58 16.61
CA LEU A 7 31.20 19.76 17.48
C LEU A 7 29.88 20.46 17.83
N LYS A 8 29.93 21.74 18.25
CA LYS A 8 28.71 22.53 18.51
C LYS A 8 27.82 22.66 17.27
N GLY A 9 28.43 22.80 16.09
CA GLY A 9 27.71 22.79 14.81
C GLY A 9 26.98 21.47 14.54
N ARG A 10 27.67 20.34 14.74
CA ARG A 10 27.09 19.00 14.55
C ARG A 10 25.94 18.71 15.53
N ILE A 11 26.09 19.11 16.80
CA ILE A 11 25.02 19.01 17.81
C ILE A 11 23.77 19.76 17.34
N ARG A 12 23.93 21.01 16.90
CA ARG A 12 22.80 21.83 16.41
C ARG A 12 22.14 21.19 15.19
N SER A 13 22.94 20.66 14.25
CA SER A 13 22.42 19.96 13.06
C SER A 13 21.57 18.75 13.44
N VAL A 14 22.07 17.87 14.32
CA VAL A 14 21.35 16.67 14.76
C VAL A 14 20.08 17.04 15.53
N GLN A 15 20.13 18.06 16.38
CA GLN A 15 18.96 18.58 17.08
C GLN A 15 17.88 19.08 16.12
N ASN A 16 18.27 19.77 15.05
CA ASN A 16 17.33 20.23 14.02
C ASN A 16 16.72 19.04 13.25
N THR A 17 17.54 18.08 12.81
CA THR A 17 17.04 16.86 12.16
C THR A 17 16.06 16.11 13.06
N ARG A 18 16.36 15.98 14.36
CA ARG A 18 15.47 15.34 15.35
C ARG A 18 14.11 16.04 15.44
N LYS A 19 14.08 17.37 15.41
CA LYS A 19 12.80 18.12 15.42
C LYS A 19 12.00 17.85 14.14
N ILE A 20 12.66 17.88 12.98
CA ILE A 20 12.01 17.61 11.68
C ILE A 20 11.42 16.21 11.65
N THR A 21 12.20 15.18 12.01
CA THR A 21 11.71 13.80 12.00
C THR A 21 10.60 13.57 13.03
N ARG A 22 10.66 14.21 14.20
CA ARG A 22 9.57 14.17 15.19
C ARG A 22 8.28 14.80 14.65
N THR A 23 8.37 15.92 13.95
CA THR A 23 7.19 16.51 13.29
C THR A 23 6.66 15.58 12.19
N MET A 24 7.54 15.00 11.38
CA MET A 24 7.14 14.04 10.34
C MET A 24 6.45 12.80 10.92
N GLU A 25 6.94 12.28 12.04
CA GLU A 25 6.31 11.20 12.80
C GLU A 25 4.87 11.55 13.15
N LEU A 26 4.65 12.69 13.83
CA LEU A 26 3.31 13.15 14.24
C LEU A 26 2.37 13.35 13.05
N VAL A 27 2.85 13.98 11.97
CA VAL A 27 2.06 14.19 10.75
C VAL A 27 1.70 12.86 10.09
N SER A 28 2.64 11.91 10.04
CA SER A 28 2.42 10.61 9.42
C SER A 28 1.43 9.77 10.24
N THR A 29 1.53 9.81 11.56
CA THR A 29 0.55 9.17 12.46
C THR A 29 -0.85 9.71 12.26
N SER A 30 -1.00 11.04 12.17
CA SER A 30 -2.30 11.66 11.88
C SER A 30 -2.87 11.24 10.52
N LYS A 31 -2.02 11.17 9.48
CA LYS A 31 -2.43 10.69 8.15
C LYS A 31 -2.82 9.22 8.16
N LEU A 32 -2.09 8.37 8.89
CA LEU A 32 -2.40 6.95 9.02
C LEU A 32 -3.76 6.75 9.68
N LYS A 33 -4.04 7.45 10.77
CA LYS A 33 -5.35 7.39 11.45
C LYS A 33 -6.48 7.77 10.47
N ARG A 34 -6.34 8.91 9.78
CA ARG A 34 -7.34 9.34 8.77
C ARG A 34 -7.54 8.30 7.66
N ALA A 35 -6.47 7.63 7.21
CA ALA A 35 -6.58 6.58 6.20
C ALA A 35 -7.30 5.34 6.75
N GLN A 36 -6.99 4.92 7.98
CA GLN A 36 -7.67 3.82 8.65
C GLN A 36 -9.16 4.10 8.85
N ASP A 37 -9.52 5.30 9.31
CA ASP A 37 -10.92 5.70 9.51
C ASP A 37 -11.71 5.61 8.19
N ARG A 38 -11.11 6.01 7.05
CA ARG A 38 -11.74 5.86 5.72
C ARG A 38 -11.96 4.41 5.33
N VAL A 39 -10.99 3.53 5.61
CA VAL A 39 -11.10 2.10 5.31
C VAL A 39 -12.21 1.46 6.15
N ILE A 40 -12.30 1.82 7.43
CA ILE A 40 -13.37 1.33 8.32
C ILE A 40 -14.73 1.82 7.83
N ALA A 41 -14.86 3.11 7.49
CA ALA A 41 -16.10 3.67 6.96
C ALA A 41 -16.55 3.06 5.62
N ALA A 42 -15.60 2.64 4.77
CA ALA A 42 -15.90 2.00 3.49
C ALA A 42 -16.25 0.50 3.63
N ARG A 43 -15.98 -0.13 4.78
CA ARG A 43 -16.12 -1.57 4.96
C ARG A 43 -17.57 -2.08 4.81
N PRO A 44 -18.60 -1.44 5.37
CA PRO A 44 -19.99 -1.92 5.22
C PRO A 44 -20.44 -1.95 3.75
N TYR A 45 -20.03 -0.96 2.96
CA TYR A 45 -20.32 -0.93 1.52
C TYR A 45 -19.63 -2.09 0.79
N ALA A 46 -18.35 -2.34 1.09
CA ALA A 46 -17.60 -3.44 0.48
C ALA A 46 -18.19 -4.81 0.85
N GLU A 47 -18.67 -4.97 2.09
CA GLU A 47 -19.32 -6.19 2.56
C GLU A 47 -20.66 -6.44 1.85
N ALA A 48 -21.53 -5.43 1.80
CA ALA A 48 -22.81 -5.52 1.08
C ALA A 48 -22.62 -5.78 -0.42
N LEU A 49 -21.65 -5.12 -1.05
CA LEU A 49 -21.32 -5.37 -2.45
C LEU A 49 -20.84 -6.81 -2.66
N ARG A 50 -20.06 -7.36 -1.73
CA ARG A 50 -19.58 -8.74 -1.82
C ARG A 50 -20.72 -9.74 -1.69
N GLU A 51 -21.70 -9.48 -0.83
CA GLU A 51 -22.90 -10.31 -0.66
C GLU A 51 -23.71 -10.34 -1.96
N VAL A 52 -24.04 -9.17 -2.52
CA VAL A 52 -24.78 -9.06 -3.79
C VAL A 52 -24.04 -9.74 -4.94
N LEU A 53 -22.72 -9.57 -5.03
CA LEU A 53 -21.92 -10.25 -6.05
C LEU A 53 -21.87 -11.77 -5.84
N GLY A 54 -21.83 -12.23 -4.59
CA GLY A 54 -21.89 -13.66 -4.25
C GLY A 54 -23.18 -14.32 -4.74
N ASP A 55 -24.31 -13.64 -4.56
CA ASP A 55 -25.61 -14.13 -5.02
C ASP A 55 -25.78 -14.05 -6.54
N LEU A 56 -25.15 -13.06 -7.18
CA LEU A 56 -25.26 -12.82 -8.62
C LEU A 56 -24.41 -13.76 -9.47
N VAL A 57 -23.29 -14.26 -8.95
CA VAL A 57 -22.35 -15.07 -9.75
C VAL A 57 -22.86 -16.51 -9.85
N THR A 58 -23.50 -16.82 -10.97
CA THR A 58 -23.86 -18.20 -11.35
C THR A 58 -22.99 -18.71 -12.52
N PRO A 59 -22.84 -20.04 -12.72
CA PRO A 59 -22.12 -20.60 -13.86
C PRO A 59 -22.64 -20.11 -15.21
N GLU A 60 -23.96 -19.95 -15.35
CA GLU A 60 -24.60 -19.47 -16.58
C GLU A 60 -24.24 -18.01 -16.88
N LEU A 61 -24.21 -17.17 -15.84
CA LEU A 61 -23.80 -15.77 -15.98
C LEU A 61 -22.29 -15.64 -16.22
N ALA A 62 -21.47 -16.51 -15.64
CA ALA A 62 -20.03 -16.56 -15.93
C ALA A 62 -19.74 -16.95 -17.38
N GLU A 63 -20.48 -17.91 -17.95
CA GLU A 63 -20.42 -18.24 -19.38
C GLU A 63 -20.80 -17.05 -20.26
N ARG A 64 -21.81 -16.27 -19.87
CA ARG A 64 -22.24 -15.09 -20.64
C ARG A 64 -21.34 -13.86 -20.49
N PHE A 65 -20.80 -13.63 -19.30
CA PHE A 65 -20.05 -12.41 -18.94
C PHE A 65 -18.62 -12.75 -18.50
N PRO A 66 -17.61 -12.49 -19.36
CA PRO A 66 -16.22 -12.88 -19.09
C PRO A 66 -15.62 -12.35 -17.79
N LEU A 67 -16.08 -11.18 -17.29
CA LEU A 67 -15.60 -10.58 -16.03
C LEU A 67 -16.02 -11.35 -14.78
N LEU A 68 -17.05 -12.20 -14.87
CA LEU A 68 -17.53 -13.02 -13.76
C LEU A 68 -16.85 -14.40 -13.72
N ARG A 69 -16.02 -14.72 -14.72
CA ARG A 69 -15.31 -16.00 -14.79
C ARG A 69 -14.13 -16.01 -13.85
N SER A 70 -13.98 -17.10 -13.10
CA SER A 70 -12.70 -17.41 -12.47
C SER A 70 -11.74 -17.99 -13.51
N PRO A 71 -10.55 -17.41 -13.70
CA PRO A 71 -9.60 -17.88 -14.70
C PRO A 71 -9.09 -19.28 -14.34
N ALA A 72 -9.18 -20.22 -15.29
CA ALA A 72 -8.58 -21.54 -15.15
C ALA A 72 -7.04 -21.45 -15.06
N PRO A 73 -6.36 -22.48 -14.52
CA PRO A 73 -4.91 -22.56 -14.59
C PRO A 73 -4.42 -22.55 -16.05
N PRO A 74 -3.24 -21.98 -16.36
CA PRO A 74 -2.69 -21.97 -17.73
C PRO A 74 -2.62 -23.37 -18.36
N ALA A 75 -2.33 -24.39 -17.56
CA ALA A 75 -2.26 -25.79 -17.98
C ALA A 75 -3.61 -26.38 -18.47
N ARG A 76 -4.74 -25.74 -18.13
CA ARG A 76 -6.09 -26.13 -18.55
C ARG A 76 -6.73 -25.11 -19.51
N GLY A 77 -5.91 -24.41 -20.30
CA GLY A 77 -6.39 -23.41 -21.26
C GLY A 77 -6.64 -22.02 -20.68
N GLY A 78 -6.21 -21.78 -19.43
CA GLY A 78 -6.24 -20.47 -18.80
C GLY A 78 -5.32 -19.43 -19.43
N PRO A 79 -5.44 -18.15 -19.04
CA PRO A 79 -4.64 -17.07 -19.60
C PRO A 79 -3.13 -17.28 -19.37
N ARG A 80 -2.33 -17.11 -20.44
CA ARG A 80 -0.86 -17.25 -20.40
C ARG A 80 -0.14 -16.00 -19.90
N ARG A 81 -0.87 -14.90 -19.68
CA ARG A 81 -0.34 -13.61 -19.25
C ARG A 81 -1.24 -13.06 -18.15
N ALA A 82 -0.64 -12.41 -17.17
CA ALA A 82 -1.34 -11.69 -16.12
C ALA A 82 -0.84 -10.23 -16.10
N ALA A 83 -1.76 -9.30 -15.83
CA ALA A 83 -1.40 -7.93 -15.52
C ALA A 83 -1.10 -7.82 -14.01
N VAL A 84 0.07 -7.30 -13.66
CA VAL A 84 0.44 -7.04 -12.27
C VAL A 84 0.39 -5.54 -12.03
N VAL A 85 -0.39 -5.12 -11.04
CA VAL A 85 -0.47 -3.73 -10.60
C VAL A 85 0.17 -3.63 -9.22
N LEU A 86 1.32 -2.96 -9.15
CA LEU A 86 2.04 -2.71 -7.90
C LEU A 86 1.82 -1.27 -7.43
N LEU A 87 1.37 -1.11 -6.20
CA LEU A 87 1.14 0.19 -5.57
C LEU A 87 2.24 0.49 -4.56
N THR A 88 2.98 1.59 -4.74
CA THR A 88 4.07 2.04 -3.85
C THR A 88 3.83 3.45 -3.32
N SER A 89 4.63 3.90 -2.35
CA SER A 89 4.56 5.29 -1.89
C SER A 89 5.28 6.23 -2.85
N ASN A 90 4.73 7.44 -3.04
CA ASN A 90 5.38 8.51 -3.81
C ASN A 90 6.56 9.16 -3.07
N ARG A 91 6.58 9.07 -1.72
CA ARG A 91 7.63 9.66 -0.88
C ARG A 91 8.54 8.59 -0.30
N GLY A 92 9.81 8.96 -0.07
CA GLY A 92 10.79 8.17 0.66
C GLY A 92 10.64 8.26 2.19
N LEU A 93 11.70 7.88 2.92
CA LEU A 93 11.74 7.84 4.40
C LEU A 93 10.67 6.93 5.02
N ALA A 94 10.31 5.85 4.31
CA ALA A 94 9.33 4.84 4.73
C ALA A 94 9.98 3.48 5.11
N GLY A 95 11.25 3.51 5.53
CA GLY A 95 12.01 2.29 5.83
C GLY A 95 12.05 1.33 4.64
N ALA A 96 11.77 0.05 4.90
CA ALA A 96 11.81 -1.02 3.91
C ALA A 96 10.51 -1.20 3.10
N PHE A 97 9.52 -0.30 3.23
CA PHE A 97 8.19 -0.46 2.64
C PHE A 97 8.23 -0.72 1.12
N ASN A 98 8.75 0.23 0.33
CA ASN A 98 8.80 0.08 -1.13
C ASN A 98 9.73 -1.05 -1.57
N SER A 99 10.87 -1.24 -0.89
CA SER A 99 11.81 -2.31 -1.25
C SER A 99 11.20 -3.70 -1.06
N ASN A 100 10.40 -3.90 -0.01
CA ASN A 100 9.74 -5.18 0.24
C ASN A 100 8.66 -5.46 -0.79
N LEU A 101 7.83 -4.45 -1.13
CA LEU A 101 6.81 -4.56 -2.17
C LEU A 101 7.40 -4.92 -3.54
N ILE A 102 8.48 -4.25 -3.94
CA ILE A 102 9.15 -4.52 -5.23
C ILE A 102 9.81 -5.91 -5.23
N LYS A 103 10.40 -6.34 -4.11
CA LYS A 103 10.97 -7.69 -4.00
C LYS A 103 9.88 -8.75 -4.14
N GLU A 104 8.73 -8.56 -3.49
CA GLU A 104 7.63 -9.50 -3.56
C GLU A 104 7.04 -9.57 -4.97
N ALA A 105 6.85 -8.43 -5.64
CA ALA A 105 6.34 -8.39 -7.01
C ALA A 105 7.29 -9.00 -8.07
N ARG A 106 8.57 -9.20 -7.73
CA ARG A 106 9.57 -9.82 -8.61
C ARG A 106 9.69 -11.33 -8.41
N ARG A 107 9.12 -11.87 -7.34
CA ARG A 107 9.02 -13.32 -7.14
C ARG A 107 7.99 -13.90 -8.09
#